data_AF-A0A957KBU9-F1
#
_entry.id   AF-A0A957KBU9-F1
#
_cell.length_a   1.000
_cell.length_b   1.000
_cell.length_c   1.000
_cell.angle_alpha   90.00
_cell.angle_beta   90.00
_cell.angle_gamma   90.00
#
_symmetry.space_group_name_H-M   'P 1'
#
loop_
_entity.id
_entity.type
_entity.pdbx_description
1 polymer ?
#
loop_
_entity_poly.entity_id
_entity_poly.type
_entity_poly.pdbx_seq_one_letter_code
_entity_poly.pdbx_strand_id
1 'polypeptide(L)' 'RFRPELYDMENDPQEQNDLGEDPGYAELRLELERKLFRWLRQRKLRFTRTEEFTRMRSQPGWVEQQGIYIGYWDSPENG' A
#
# COMPACT_ATOMS: atom_id res chain seq x y z
N ARG A 1 -8.28 -10.49 -16.81
CA ARG A 1 -7.34 -11.14 -15.87
C ARG A 1 -5.97 -11.09 -16.51
N PHE A 2 -4.94 -10.58 -15.84
CA PHE A 2 -3.58 -10.55 -16.39
C PHE A 2 -2.96 -11.95 -16.27
N ARG A 3 -2.23 -12.38 -17.32
CA ARG A 3 -1.43 -13.61 -17.28
C ARG A 3 -0.18 -13.34 -16.43
N PRO A 4 0.17 -14.20 -15.47
CA PRO A 4 1.44 -14.09 -14.77
C PRO A 4 2.57 -14.49 -15.72
N GLU A 5 3.66 -13.73 -15.70
CA GLU A 5 4.93 -14.07 -16.34
C GLU A 5 5.90 -14.52 -15.24
N LEU A 6 6.63 -15.60 -15.48
CA LEU A 6 7.61 -16.13 -14.52
C LEU A 6 8.89 -16.54 -15.25
N TYR A 7 10.01 -16.00 -14.81
CA TYR A 7 11.32 -16.29 -15.37
C TYR A 7 12.27 -16.81 -14.29
N ASP A 8 13.08 -17.80 -14.65
CA ASP A 8 14.14 -18.32 -13.79
C ASP A 8 15.42 -17.53 -14.07
N MET A 9 15.78 -16.60 -13.19
CA MET A 9 16.95 -15.74 -13.40
C MET A 9 18.29 -16.49 -13.28
N GLU A 10 18.33 -17.68 -12.68
CA GLU A 10 19.55 -18.46 -12.54
C GLU A 10 19.84 -19.26 -13.82
N ASN A 11 18.81 -19.91 -14.37
CA ASN A 11 18.94 -20.77 -15.55
C ASN A 11 18.62 -20.04 -16.87
N ASP A 12 17.86 -18.94 -16.80
CA ASP A 12 17.44 -18.10 -17.93
C ASP A 12 17.60 -16.60 -17.59
N PRO A 13 18.83 -16.10 -17.48
CA PRO A 13 19.10 -14.70 -17.18
C PRO A 13 18.67 -13.72 -18.29
N GLN A 14 18.25 -14.24 -19.45
CA GLN A 14 17.77 -13.46 -20.59
C GLN A 14 16.24 -13.44 -20.67
N GLU A 15 15.54 -14.06 -19.72
CA GLU A 15 14.07 -14.07 -19.64
C GLU A 15 13.40 -14.53 -20.94
N GLN A 16 14.01 -15.49 -21.65
CA GLN A 16 13.49 -16.00 -22.92
C GLN A 16 12.41 -17.06 -22.74
N ASN A 17 12.35 -17.71 -21.57
CA ASN A 17 11.45 -18.82 -21.27
C ASN A 17 10.43 -18.46 -20.19
N ASP A 18 9.21 -18.15 -20.61
CA ASP A 18 8.10 -17.86 -19.70
C ASP A 18 7.51 -19.15 -19.10
N LEU A 19 7.66 -19.31 -17.79
CA LEU A 19 7.13 -20.40 -16.96
C LEU A 19 5.77 -20.05 -16.33
N GLY A 20 5.15 -18.94 -16.72
CA GLY A 20 3.94 -18.40 -16.12
C GLY A 20 2.72 -19.32 -16.15
N GLU A 21 2.65 -20.23 -17.13
CA GLU A 21 1.57 -21.22 -17.28
C GLU A 21 1.95 -22.63 -16.83
N ASP A 22 3.21 -22.86 -16.46
CA ASP A 22 3.66 -24.18 -16.04
C ASP A 22 2.99 -24.57 -14.70
N PRO A 23 2.26 -25.71 -14.65
CA PRO A 23 1.60 -26.17 -13.44
C PRO A 23 2.59 -26.55 -12.32
N GLY A 24 3.82 -26.95 -12.65
CA GLY A 24 4.88 -27.26 -11.69
C GLY A 24 5.31 -26.04 -10.86
N TYR A 25 5.08 -24.82 -11.36
CA TYR A 25 5.43 -23.58 -10.69
C TYR A 25 4.22 -22.89 -10.03
N ALA A 26 3.07 -23.56 -9.89
CA ALA A 26 1.87 -22.96 -9.33
C ALA A 26 2.05 -22.47 -7.87
N GLU A 27 2.70 -23.27 -7.03
CA GLU A 27 2.96 -22.90 -5.63
C GLU A 27 3.94 -21.72 -5.51
N LEU A 28 5.01 -21.74 -6.30
CA LEU A 28 6.00 -20.67 -6.35
C LEU A 28 5.38 -19.35 -6.83
N ARG A 29 4.55 -19.40 -7.88
CA ARG A 29 3.79 -18.23 -8.37
C ARG A 29 2.93 -17.63 -7.27
N LEU A 30 2.22 -18.46 -6.52
CA LEU A 30 1.38 -18.00 -5.42
C LEU A 30 2.21 -17.38 -4.28
N GLU A 31 3.39 -17.91 -3.98
CA GLU A 31 4.29 -17.31 -3.00
C GLU A 31 4.81 -15.94 -3.44
N LEU A 32 5.28 -15.84 -4.68
CA LEU A 32 5.78 -14.58 -5.27
C LEU A 32 4.68 -13.53 -5.35
N GLU A 33 3.47 -13.93 -5.75
CA GLU A 33 2.29 -13.08 -5.73
C GLU A 33 2.03 -12.53 -4.32
N ARG A 34 2.04 -13.37 -3.28
CA ARG A 34 1.87 -12.92 -1.89
C ARG A 34 2.96 -11.95 -1.45
N LYS A 35 4.22 -12.19 -1.82
CA LYS A 35 5.35 -11.29 -1.52
C LYS A 35 5.14 -9.93 -2.19
N LEU A 36 4.78 -9.92 -3.47
CA LEU A 36 4.49 -8.71 -4.24
C LEU A 36 3.33 -7.92 -3.60
N PHE A 37 2.22 -8.58 -3.28
CA PHE A 37 1.08 -7.94 -2.61
C PHE A 37 1.42 -7.40 -1.21
N ARG A 38 2.29 -8.09 -0.46
CA ARG A 38 2.78 -7.58 0.83
C ARG A 38 3.57 -6.30 0.64
N TRP A 39 4.50 -6.29 -0.32
CA TRP A 39 5.31 -5.12 -0.63
C TRP A 39 4.47 -3.94 -1.12
N LEU A 40 3.53 -4.17 -2.04
CA LEU A 40 2.64 -3.12 -2.57
C LEU A 40 1.85 -2.42 -1.46
N ARG A 41 1.35 -3.16 -0.46
CA ARG A 41 0.63 -2.59 0.69
C ARG A 41 1.50 -1.76 1.62
N GLN A 42 2.80 -2.05 1.68
CA GLN A 42 3.76 -1.31 2.51
C GLN A 42 4.35 -0.10 1.79
N ARG A 43 4.16 -0.01 0.47
CA ARG A 43 4.72 1.07 -0.35
C ARG A 43 4.05 2.40 0.00
N LYS A 44 4.79 3.26 0.71
CA LYS A 44 4.36 4.64 0.99
C LYS A 44 4.42 5.45 -0.31
N LEU A 45 3.27 5.63 -0.97
CA LEU A 45 3.16 6.40 -2.22
C LEU A 45 3.16 7.93 -2.01
N ARG A 46 3.15 8.40 -0.76
CA ARG A 46 3.21 9.84 -0.44
C ARG A 46 4.57 10.19 0.16
N PHE A 47 5.44 10.76 -0.67
CA PHE A 47 6.74 11.31 -0.27
C PHE A 47 6.68 12.81 0.04
N THR A 48 5.58 13.51 -0.25
CA THR A 48 5.50 14.97 -0.12
C THR A 48 5.56 15.46 1.33
N ARG A 49 5.41 14.56 2.32
CA ARG A 49 5.44 14.89 3.74
C ARG A 49 6.23 13.82 4.48
N THR A 50 7.07 14.24 5.42
CA THR A 50 7.85 13.34 6.26
C THR A 50 6.94 12.50 7.18
N GLU A 51 7.46 11.38 7.67
CA GLU A 51 6.76 10.56 8.66
C GLU A 51 6.46 11.36 9.94
N GLU A 52 7.38 12.22 10.34
CA GLU A 52 7.22 13.13 11.47
C GLU A 52 6.04 14.09 11.28
N PHE A 53 5.92 14.71 10.10
CA PHE A 53 4.79 15.58 9.78
C PHE A 53 3.45 14.84 9.82
N THR A 54 3.42 13.59 9.35
CA THR A 54 2.22 12.74 9.41
C THR A 54 1.87 12.41 10.86
N ARG A 55 2.87 12.03 11.67
CA ARG A 55 2.69 11.70 13.09
C ARG A 55 2.16 12.90 13.89
N MET A 56 2.70 14.09 13.65
CA MET A 56 2.24 15.33 14.29
C MET A 56 0.76 15.59 13.99
N ARG A 57 0.33 15.43 12.73
CA ARG A 57 -1.07 15.63 12.32
C ARG A 57 -2.04 14.55 12.80
N SER A 58 -1.56 13.35 13.07
CA SER A 58 -2.39 12.26 13.60
C SER A 58 -2.62 12.34 15.11
N GLN A 59 -2.04 13.32 15.80
CA GLN A 59 -2.29 13.51 17.24
C GLN A 59 -3.73 14.00 17.48
N PRO A 60 -4.47 13.41 18.43
CA PRO A 60 -5.76 13.92 18.86
C PRO A 60 -5.63 15.39 19.29
N GLY A 61 -6.56 16.27 18.87
CA GLY A 61 -6.48 17.69 19.19
C GLY A 61 -5.75 18.55 18.15
N TRP A 62 -4.98 17.96 17.22
CA TRP A 62 -4.19 18.73 16.24
C TRP A 62 -5.10 19.58 15.34
N VAL A 63 -6.25 19.05 14.91
CA VAL A 63 -7.19 19.78 14.05
C VAL A 63 -7.92 20.89 14.82
N GLU A 64 -8.26 20.64 16.08
CA GLU A 64 -8.87 21.63 16.98
C GLU A 64 -7.90 22.77 17.31
N GLN A 65 -6.61 22.49 17.48
CA GLN A 65 -5.55 23.50 17.63
C GLN A 65 -5.39 24.39 16.39
N GLN A 66 -5.79 23.90 15.21
CA GLN A 66 -5.83 24.68 13.97
C GLN A 66 -7.19 25.39 13.77
N GLY A 67 -8.07 25.36 14.78
CA GLY A 67 -9.39 26.00 14.75
C GLY A 67 -10.44 25.22 13.96
N ILE A 68 -10.18 23.96 13.62
CA ILE A 68 -11.12 23.09 12.90
C ILE A 68 -11.81 22.16 13.89
N TYR A 69 -13.09 22.40 14.12
CA TYR A 69 -13.94 21.63 15.01
C TYR A 69 -14.81 20.66 14.20
N ILE A 70 -14.51 19.36 14.27
CA ILE A 70 -15.27 18.30 13.57
C ILE A 70 -16.26 17.69 14.55
N GLY A 71 -17.56 17.68 14.19
CA GLY A 71 -18.62 17.12 15.05
C GLY A 71 -19.20 18.08 16.09
N TYR A 72 -18.85 19.37 16.03
CA TYR A 72 -19.53 20.40 16.81
C TYR A 72 -20.83 20.78 16.12
N TRP A 73 -21.94 20.61 16.83
CA TRP A 73 -23.22 21.24 16.50
C TRP A 73 -23.33 22.48 17.37
N ASP A 74 -23.30 23.67 16.77
CA ASP A 74 -23.68 24.87 17.48
C ASP A 74 -25.21 24.82 17.58
N SER A 75 -25.73 24.47 18.76
CA SER A 75 -27.12 24.75 19.09
C SER A 75 -27.23 26.26 19.33
N PRO A 76 -27.91 27.06 18.48
CA PRO A 76 -28.47 28.31 18.94
C PRO A 76 -29.74 27.99 19.73
N GLU A 77 -29.60 27.41 20.92
CA GLU A 77 -30.69 27.39 21.88
C GLU A 77 -30.69 28.71 22.65
N ASN A 78 -31.50 29.62 22.12
CA ASN A 78 -32.01 30.79 22.83
C ASN A 78 -32.56 30.37 24.21
N GLY A 79 -32.12 31.08 25.26
CA GLY A 79 -32.64 30.97 26.62
C GLY A 79 -31.92 31.92 27.55
#